data_AF-A0A2D8CGB1-F1
#
_entry.id   AF-A0A2D8CGB1-F1
#
_cell.length_a   1.000
_cell.length_b   1.000
_cell.length_c   1.000
_cell.angle_alpha   90.00
_cell.angle_beta   90.00
_cell.angle_gamma   90.00
#
_symmetry.space_group_name_H-M   'P 1'
#
loop_
_entity.id
_entity.type
_entity.pdbx_description
1 polymer ?
#
loop_
_entity_poly.entity_id
_entity_poly.type
_entity_poly.pdbx_seq_one_letter_code
_entity_poly.pdbx_strand_id
1 'polypeptide(L)'
;MSEKYSSEFKAKVALEAVSQGRSVIEKIAKKHDVSEEEIISWAAQLQDEASQIFTTEAAGDSDHDLVEHVDITTEDEEFAYAVGHGVMSDTLNYKKLIFWSTLGTSLVVIFVIGLVYFSQYSLFETQKQVSTNSTYSEIKELKAQQDQELNSFGVVDLEEGIYRIPIDSAISKIAQD
;
A
#
# COMPACT_ATOMS: atom_id res chain seq x y z
N MET A 1 46.96 10.64 -27.40
CA MET A 1 46.41 11.92 -27.90
C MET A 1 47.13 13.06 -27.19
N SER A 2 47.41 14.16 -27.87
CA SER A 2 48.16 15.30 -27.31
C SER A 2 47.37 15.96 -26.16
N GLU A 3 47.92 15.98 -24.94
CA GLU A 3 47.30 16.56 -23.73
C GLU A 3 46.86 18.02 -23.92
N LYS A 4 47.47 18.73 -24.89
CA LYS A 4 47.19 20.12 -25.26
C LYS A 4 45.77 20.40 -25.78
N TYR A 5 44.97 19.37 -26.09
CA TYR A 5 43.60 19.52 -26.60
C TYR A 5 42.56 18.75 -25.80
N SER A 6 42.92 18.29 -24.60
CA SER A 6 41.98 17.71 -23.64
C SER A 6 40.84 18.68 -23.33
N SER A 7 39.63 18.16 -23.11
CA SER A 7 38.46 18.94 -22.68
C SER A 7 38.74 19.73 -21.39
N GLU A 8 39.44 19.12 -20.44
CA GLU A 8 39.85 19.77 -19.19
C GLU A 8 40.80 20.95 -19.44
N PHE A 9 41.75 20.78 -20.35
CA PHE A 9 42.71 21.82 -20.70
C PHE A 9 42.02 22.99 -21.41
N LYS A 10 41.14 22.71 -22.37
CA LYS A 10 40.35 23.72 -23.08
C LYS A 10 39.45 24.51 -22.12
N ALA A 11 38.76 23.83 -21.20
CA ALA A 11 37.91 24.47 -20.20
C ALA A 11 38.72 25.40 -19.28
N LYS A 12 39.90 24.96 -18.82
CA LYS A 12 40.78 25.76 -17.98
C LYS A 12 41.31 27.01 -18.70
N VAL A 13 41.76 26.85 -19.95
CA VAL A 13 42.27 27.94 -20.78
C VAL A 13 41.17 28.94 -21.15
N ALA A 14 39.98 28.44 -21.51
CA ALA A 14 38.79 29.24 -21.79
C ALA A 14 38.36 30.07 -20.57
N LEU A 15 38.33 29.46 -19.37
CA LEU A 15 38.01 30.15 -18.13
C LEU A 15 39.04 31.23 -17.77
N GLU A 16 40.34 30.94 -17.97
CA GLU A 16 41.42 31.92 -17.74
C GLU A 16 41.30 33.12 -18.69
N ALA A 17 40.93 32.87 -19.96
CA ALA A 17 40.69 33.91 -20.95
C ALA A 17 39.44 34.77 -20.64
N VAL A 18 38.34 34.16 -20.20
CA VAL A 18 37.10 34.88 -19.82
C VAL A 18 37.31 35.70 -18.54
N SER A 19 38.03 35.16 -17.56
CA SER A 19 38.21 35.81 -16.25
C SER A 19 39.21 36.97 -16.27
N GLN A 20 40.29 36.88 -17.04
CA GLN A 20 41.36 37.91 -17.06
C GLN A 20 41.29 38.85 -18.29
N GLY A 21 40.41 38.55 -19.25
CA GLY A 21 40.11 39.40 -20.40
C GLY A 21 41.16 39.37 -21.53
N ARG A 22 40.86 40.07 -22.63
CA ARG A 22 41.61 40.01 -23.91
C ARG A 22 43.11 40.26 -23.81
N SER A 23 43.56 40.99 -22.78
CA SER A 23 44.99 41.32 -22.57
C SER A 23 45.88 40.12 -22.18
N VAL A 24 45.27 38.99 -21.79
CA VAL A 24 46.00 37.79 -21.34
C VAL A 24 45.99 36.68 -22.41
N ILE A 25 45.15 36.80 -23.44
CA ILE A 25 45.02 35.82 -24.53
C ILE A 25 46.37 35.64 -25.26
N GLU A 26 47.07 36.74 -25.58
CA GLU A 26 48.39 36.68 -26.24
C GLU A 26 49.44 35.95 -25.37
N LYS A 27 49.38 36.13 -24.03
CA LYS A 27 50.31 35.47 -23.10
C LYS A 27 50.00 33.99 -22.94
N ILE A 28 48.72 33.62 -22.90
CA ILE A 28 48.27 32.24 -22.80
C ILE A 28 48.58 31.49 -24.09
N ALA A 29 48.33 32.10 -25.25
CA ALA A 29 48.66 31.56 -26.56
C ALA A 29 50.15 31.22 -26.68
N LYS A 30 51.04 32.16 -26.31
CA LYS A 30 52.49 31.94 -26.30
C LYS A 30 52.94 30.90 -25.28
N LYS A 31 52.32 30.85 -24.09
CA LYS A 31 52.69 29.93 -23.01
C LYS A 31 52.30 28.49 -23.33
N HIS A 32 51.16 28.31 -24.00
CA HIS A 32 50.59 27.00 -24.26
C HIS A 32 50.78 26.52 -25.70
N ASP A 33 51.38 27.34 -26.57
CA ASP A 33 51.61 27.03 -27.98
C ASP A 33 50.29 26.73 -28.71
N VAL A 34 49.29 27.57 -28.44
CA VAL A 34 47.92 27.50 -28.97
C VAL A 34 47.62 28.84 -29.65
N SER A 35 46.85 28.83 -30.74
CA SER A 35 46.50 30.06 -31.43
C SER A 35 45.49 30.90 -30.63
N GLU A 36 45.56 32.22 -30.77
CA GLU A 36 44.63 33.14 -30.09
C GLU A 36 43.18 32.90 -30.53
N GLU A 37 42.97 32.52 -31.79
CA GLU A 37 41.66 32.19 -32.36
C GLU A 37 41.04 30.95 -31.70
N GLU A 38 41.84 29.92 -31.41
CA GLU A 38 41.38 28.73 -30.69
C GLU A 38 40.93 29.06 -29.27
N ILE A 39 41.68 29.89 -28.55
CA ILE A 39 41.33 30.30 -27.18
C ILE A 39 40.02 31.10 -27.17
N ILE A 40 39.84 31.99 -28.14
CA ILE A 40 38.60 32.76 -28.30
C ILE A 40 37.42 31.83 -28.61
N SER A 41 37.62 30.82 -29.47
CA SER A 41 36.57 29.84 -29.80
C SER A 41 36.16 29.01 -28.58
N TRP A 42 37.10 28.58 -27.75
CA TRP A 42 36.81 27.81 -26.54
C TRP A 42 36.13 28.67 -25.46
N ALA A 43 36.50 29.94 -25.35
CA ALA A 43 35.82 30.89 -24.46
C ALA A 43 34.35 31.09 -24.88
N ALA A 44 34.08 31.20 -26.18
CA ALA A 44 32.71 31.31 -26.68
C ALA A 44 31.91 30.03 -26.46
N GLN A 45 32.48 28.86 -26.72
CA GLN A 45 31.86 27.55 -26.47
C GLN A 45 31.51 27.36 -25.00
N LEU A 46 32.44 27.68 -24.10
CA LEU A 46 32.22 27.58 -22.65
C LEU A 46 31.06 28.45 -22.18
N GLN A 47 30.89 29.65 -22.74
CA GLN A 47 29.80 30.55 -22.39
C GLN A 47 28.43 30.02 -22.86
N ASP A 48 28.38 29.44 -24.06
CA ASP A 48 27.15 28.87 -24.63
C ASP A 48 26.71 27.61 -23.85
N GLU A 49 27.64 26.67 -23.63
CA GLU A 49 27.38 25.44 -22.88
C GLU A 49 27.00 25.74 -21.43
N ALA A 50 27.67 26.69 -20.77
CA ALA A 50 27.30 27.12 -19.42
C ALA A 50 25.88 27.69 -19.37
N SER A 51 25.47 28.48 -20.37
CA SER A 51 24.11 29.03 -20.45
C SER A 51 23.05 27.91 -20.56
N GLN A 52 23.33 26.86 -21.33
CA GLN A 52 22.42 25.73 -21.54
C GLN A 52 22.20 24.89 -20.26
N ILE A 53 23.25 24.75 -19.43
CA ILE A 53 23.17 24.06 -18.14
C ILE A 53 22.22 24.80 -17.18
N PHE A 54 22.29 26.13 -17.13
CA PHE A 54 21.42 26.93 -16.24
C PHE A 54 19.98 27.05 -16.76
N THR A 55 19.71 26.86 -18.06
CA THR A 55 18.33 26.84 -18.60
C THR A 55 17.63 25.51 -18.40
N THR A 56 18.37 24.42 -18.23
CA THR A 56 17.83 23.06 -18.03
C THR A 56 17.15 22.88 -16.66
N GLU A 57 17.49 23.69 -15.65
CA GLU A 57 16.87 23.60 -14.31
C GLU A 57 15.49 24.29 -14.19
N ALA A 58 15.09 25.13 -15.15
CA ALA A 58 13.88 25.94 -15.03
C ALA A 58 12.64 25.39 -15.77
N ALA A 59 12.75 24.27 -16.49
CA ALA A 59 11.64 23.76 -17.31
C ALA A 59 11.52 22.23 -17.25
N GLY A 60 10.40 21.75 -16.68
CA GLY A 60 9.77 20.49 -17.09
C GLY A 60 9.92 19.31 -16.12
N ASP A 61 9.27 19.31 -14.96
CA ASP A 61 7.97 18.62 -14.82
C ASP A 61 6.94 19.04 -15.87
N SER A 62 6.30 18.06 -16.51
CA SER A 62 5.34 18.18 -17.62
C SER A 62 5.97 18.45 -19.00
N ASP A 63 6.24 17.41 -19.78
CA ASP A 63 5.36 17.01 -20.90
C ASP A 63 5.97 15.80 -21.63
N HIS A 64 5.15 14.78 -21.78
CA HIS A 64 5.35 13.70 -22.75
C HIS A 64 5.20 14.33 -24.15
N ASP A 65 6.03 13.91 -25.12
CA ASP A 65 5.88 14.10 -26.59
C ASP A 65 6.83 15.01 -27.38
N LEU A 66 8.07 15.28 -26.94
CA LEU A 66 9.13 15.71 -27.85
C LEU A 66 10.46 14.99 -27.57
N VAL A 67 10.49 13.67 -27.78
CA VAL A 67 11.77 12.98 -27.93
C VAL A 67 12.21 13.18 -29.39
N GLU A 68 13.10 14.14 -29.63
CA GLU A 68 13.92 14.14 -30.83
C GLU A 68 14.73 12.83 -30.82
N HIS A 69 14.31 11.86 -31.65
CA HIS A 69 15.05 10.62 -31.86
C HIS A 69 16.35 10.97 -32.59
N VAL A 70 17.39 11.26 -31.83
CA VAL A 70 18.76 11.27 -32.34
C VAL A 70 19.19 9.81 -32.47
N ASP A 71 19.12 9.29 -33.69
CA ASP A 71 19.55 7.93 -34.03
C ASP A 71 21.09 7.90 -34.03
N ILE A 72 21.69 7.51 -32.89
CA ILE A 72 23.13 7.36 -32.77
C ILE A 72 23.51 6.01 -33.35
N THR A 73 23.84 5.98 -34.65
CA THR A 73 24.39 4.78 -35.31
C THR A 73 25.86 4.60 -34.88
N THR A 74 26.07 3.79 -33.84
CA THR A 74 27.39 3.40 -33.34
C THR A 74 27.53 1.88 -33.42
N GLU A 75 28.69 1.37 -33.86
CA GLU A 75 28.98 -0.07 -33.95
C GLU A 75 29.18 -0.74 -32.58
N ASP A 76 29.25 0.06 -31.51
CA ASP A 76 29.47 -0.35 -30.13
C ASP A 76 28.13 -0.44 -29.37
N GLU A 77 27.59 -1.66 -29.28
CA GLU A 77 26.32 -1.96 -28.59
C GLU A 77 26.34 -1.55 -27.10
N GLU A 78 27.50 -1.55 -26.45
CA GLU A 78 27.61 -1.24 -25.01
C GLU A 78 27.42 0.27 -24.76
N PHE A 79 28.00 1.10 -25.64
CA PHE A 79 27.83 2.55 -25.59
C PHE A 79 26.38 2.96 -25.89
N ALA A 80 25.75 2.35 -26.90
CA ALA A 80 24.36 2.61 -27.25
C ALA A 80 23.40 2.25 -26.09
N TYR A 81 23.66 1.13 -25.41
CA TYR A 81 22.90 0.70 -24.25
C TYR A 81 23.05 1.66 -23.06
N ALA A 82 24.29 2.11 -22.77
CA ALA A 82 24.58 2.97 -21.63
C ALA A 82 23.95 4.37 -21.75
N VAL A 83 23.93 4.96 -22.95
CA VAL A 83 23.30 6.27 -23.21
C VAL A 83 21.77 6.16 -23.14
N GLY A 84 21.20 5.09 -23.66
CA GLY A 84 19.75 4.89 -23.71
C GLY A 84 19.10 4.48 -22.37
N HIS A 85 19.85 3.95 -21.40
CA HIS A 85 19.31 3.47 -20.12
C HIS A 85 19.74 4.28 -18.89
N GLY A 86 20.58 5.30 -19.04
CA GLY A 86 21.05 6.14 -17.93
C GLY A 86 21.86 5.36 -16.88
N VAL A 87 22.11 5.98 -15.72
CA VAL A 87 22.97 5.40 -14.65
C VAL A 87 22.30 4.23 -13.89
N MET A 88 21.01 3.98 -14.12
CA MET A 88 20.29 2.90 -13.43
C MET A 88 19.30 2.20 -14.37
N SER A 89 19.62 0.98 -14.76
CA SER A 89 18.72 0.13 -15.54
C SER A 89 17.53 -0.30 -14.66
N ASP A 90 16.37 0.34 -14.83
CA ASP A 90 15.15 -0.06 -14.15
C ASP A 90 14.52 -1.28 -14.84
N THR A 91 15.01 -2.48 -14.51
CA THR A 91 14.43 -3.74 -14.99
C THR A 91 13.32 -4.20 -14.05
N LEU A 92 12.22 -3.46 -13.98
CA LEU A 92 11.07 -3.82 -13.15
C LEU A 92 10.36 -5.05 -13.75
N ASN A 93 10.29 -6.15 -13.00
CA ASN A 93 9.63 -7.38 -13.48
C ASN A 93 8.11 -7.27 -13.33
N TYR A 94 7.48 -6.61 -14.30
CA TYR A 94 6.03 -6.38 -14.34
C TYR A 94 5.21 -7.68 -14.30
N LYS A 95 5.71 -8.77 -14.90
CA LYS A 95 5.02 -10.08 -14.85
C LYS A 95 4.88 -10.58 -13.42
N LYS A 96 5.97 -10.53 -12.66
CA LYS A 96 5.98 -10.93 -11.25
C LYS A 96 5.16 -9.95 -10.40
N LEU A 97 5.28 -8.65 -10.65
CA LEU A 97 4.56 -7.62 -9.90
C LEU A 97 3.04 -7.75 -10.06
N ILE A 98 2.55 -7.84 -11.29
CA ILE A 98 1.11 -7.99 -11.58
C ILE A 98 0.60 -9.32 -11.02
N PHE A 99 1.39 -10.41 -11.13
CA PHE A 99 1.02 -11.70 -10.57
C PHE A 99 0.79 -11.62 -9.05
N TRP A 100 1.76 -11.09 -8.30
CA TRP A 100 1.64 -10.99 -6.84
C TRP A 100 0.60 -9.95 -6.39
N SER A 101 0.43 -8.86 -7.13
CA SER A 101 -0.61 -7.86 -6.84
C SER A 101 -2.02 -8.45 -7.04
N THR A 102 -2.24 -9.17 -8.14
CA THR A 102 -3.54 -9.82 -8.43
C THR A 102 -3.82 -10.95 -7.45
N LEU A 103 -2.81 -11.77 -7.12
CA LEU A 103 -2.92 -12.83 -6.13
C LEU A 103 -3.25 -12.26 -4.74
N GLY A 104 -2.53 -11.21 -4.33
CA GLY A 104 -2.70 -10.56 -3.03
C GLY A 104 -4.08 -9.91 -2.89
N THR A 105 -4.51 -9.15 -3.90
CA THR A 105 -5.84 -8.52 -3.90
C THR A 105 -6.96 -9.57 -3.87
N SER A 106 -6.85 -10.65 -4.67
CA SER A 106 -7.81 -11.75 -4.66
C SER A 106 -7.91 -12.45 -3.30
N LEU A 107 -6.77 -12.72 -2.64
CA LEU A 107 -6.73 -13.33 -1.32
C LEU A 107 -7.44 -12.47 -0.27
N VAL A 108 -7.20 -11.16 -0.29
CA VAL A 108 -7.86 -10.21 0.62
C VAL A 108 -9.38 -10.19 0.39
N VAL A 109 -9.84 -10.18 -0.86
CA VAL A 109 -11.28 -10.23 -1.17
C VAL A 109 -11.93 -11.51 -0.64
N ILE A 110 -11.31 -12.67 -0.89
CA ILE A 110 -11.80 -13.96 -0.39
C ILE A 110 -11.84 -13.96 1.15
N PHE A 111 -10.82 -13.41 1.80
CA PHE A 111 -10.75 -13.32 3.25
C PHE A 111 -11.88 -12.46 3.83
N VAL A 112 -12.16 -11.29 3.23
CA VAL A 112 -13.26 -10.41 3.66
C VAL A 112 -14.61 -11.12 3.51
N ILE A 113 -14.85 -11.80 2.38
CA ILE A 113 -16.07 -12.59 2.17
C ILE A 113 -16.17 -13.69 3.25
N GLY A 114 -15.06 -14.40 3.52
CA GLY A 114 -14.99 -15.41 4.56
C GLY A 114 -15.36 -14.86 5.95
N LEU A 115 -14.87 -13.68 6.31
CA LEU A 115 -15.22 -13.03 7.58
C LEU A 115 -16.70 -12.67 7.68
N VAL A 116 -17.30 -12.19 6.58
CA VAL A 116 -18.75 -11.88 6.55
C VAL A 116 -19.59 -13.14 6.78
N TYR A 117 -19.28 -14.22 6.05
CA TYR A 117 -19.96 -15.51 6.23
C TYR A 117 -19.73 -16.09 7.64
N PHE A 118 -18.50 -16.01 8.14
CA PHE A 118 -18.15 -16.48 9.48
C PHE A 118 -18.89 -15.69 10.57
N SER A 119 -19.01 -14.37 10.43
CA SER A 119 -19.72 -13.52 11.39
C SER A 119 -21.21 -13.91 11.51
N GLN A 120 -21.86 -14.16 10.37
CA GLN A 120 -23.27 -14.61 10.36
C GLN A 120 -23.44 -15.98 11.01
N TYR A 121 -22.55 -16.92 10.71
CA TYR A 121 -22.56 -18.26 11.31
C TYR A 121 -22.28 -18.21 12.82
N SER A 122 -21.26 -17.45 13.23
CA SER A 122 -20.83 -17.35 14.63
C SER A 122 -21.92 -16.82 15.55
N LEU A 123 -22.67 -15.80 15.14
CA LEU A 123 -23.74 -15.23 15.97
C LEU A 123 -24.96 -16.14 16.08
N PHE A 124 -25.20 -17.00 15.09
CA PHE A 124 -26.32 -17.93 15.08
C PHE A 124 -26.09 -19.14 15.98
N GLU A 125 -24.88 -19.71 15.98
CA GLU A 125 -24.50 -20.84 16.83
C GLU A 125 -24.50 -20.48 18.32
N THR A 126 -24.01 -19.28 18.68
CA THR A 126 -24.02 -18.82 20.08
C THR A 126 -25.45 -18.65 20.62
N GLN A 127 -26.37 -18.11 19.81
CA GLN A 127 -27.77 -17.95 20.20
C GLN A 127 -28.47 -19.30 20.42
N LYS A 128 -28.19 -20.30 19.57
CA LYS A 128 -28.74 -21.64 19.75
C LYS A 128 -28.32 -22.27 21.06
N GLN A 129 -27.02 -22.23 21.41
CA GLN A 129 -26.52 -22.85 22.65
C GLN A 129 -27.05 -22.18 23.92
N VAL A 130 -27.19 -20.85 23.90
CA VAL A 130 -27.77 -20.10 25.04
C VAL A 130 -29.27 -20.39 25.18
N SER A 131 -29.99 -20.46 24.06
CA SER A 131 -31.43 -20.77 24.05
C SER A 131 -31.72 -22.20 24.48
N THR A 132 -30.96 -23.22 24.08
CA THR A 132 -31.21 -24.60 24.57
C THR A 132 -31.01 -24.72 26.07
N ASN A 133 -30.00 -24.05 26.63
CA ASN A 133 -29.77 -24.07 28.07
C ASN A 133 -30.86 -23.34 28.87
N SER A 134 -31.34 -22.18 28.41
CA SER A 134 -32.43 -21.46 29.08
C SER A 134 -33.78 -22.16 28.92
N THR A 135 -34.06 -22.71 27.73
CA THR A 135 -35.31 -23.43 27.44
C THR A 135 -35.41 -24.71 28.28
N TYR A 136 -34.29 -25.40 28.53
CA TYR A 136 -34.31 -26.60 29.35
C TYR A 136 -34.61 -26.30 30.84
N SER A 137 -34.10 -25.18 31.37
CA SER A 137 -34.46 -24.75 32.73
C SER A 137 -35.92 -24.34 32.84
N GLU A 138 -36.44 -23.61 31.85
CA GLU A 138 -37.83 -23.13 31.84
C GLU A 138 -38.83 -24.29 31.70
N ILE A 139 -38.55 -25.27 30.83
CA ILE A 139 -39.37 -26.48 30.68
C ILE A 139 -39.37 -27.31 31.97
N LYS A 140 -38.23 -27.41 32.66
CA LYS A 140 -38.13 -28.16 33.92
C LYS A 140 -38.96 -27.50 35.03
N GLU A 141 -38.94 -26.18 35.11
CA GLU A 141 -39.73 -25.42 36.08
C GLU A 141 -41.23 -25.49 35.78
N LEU A 142 -41.63 -25.33 34.52
CA LEU A 142 -43.02 -25.46 34.09
C LEU A 142 -43.57 -26.87 34.35
N LYS A 143 -42.78 -27.92 34.11
CA LYS A 143 -43.17 -29.29 34.49
C LYS A 143 -43.34 -29.46 35.99
N ALA A 144 -42.41 -28.94 36.79
CA ALA A 144 -42.52 -29.04 38.24
C ALA A 144 -43.77 -28.33 38.78
N GLN A 145 -44.13 -27.17 38.22
CA GLN A 145 -45.36 -26.45 38.56
C GLN A 145 -46.61 -27.20 38.10
N GLN A 146 -46.62 -27.75 36.88
CA GLN A 146 -47.73 -28.57 36.39
C GLN A 146 -47.92 -29.85 37.20
N ASP A 147 -46.83 -30.53 37.57
CA ASP A 147 -46.88 -31.71 38.42
C ASP A 147 -47.46 -31.36 39.80
N GLN A 148 -47.14 -30.18 40.34
CA GLN A 148 -47.73 -29.70 41.58
C GLN A 148 -49.23 -29.36 41.43
N GLU A 149 -49.64 -28.77 40.31
CA GLU A 149 -51.03 -28.44 40.03
C GLU A 149 -51.89 -29.71 39.83
N LEU A 150 -51.39 -30.68 39.05
CA LEU A 150 -52.05 -31.96 38.80
C LEU A 150 -52.15 -32.84 40.05
N ASN A 151 -51.18 -32.74 40.96
CA ASN A 151 -51.18 -33.47 42.24
C ASN A 151 -51.89 -32.70 43.37
N SER A 152 -52.80 -31.77 43.05
CA SER A 152 -53.62 -31.06 44.02
C SER A 152 -55.11 -31.08 43.65
N PHE A 153 -55.98 -31.34 44.62
CA PHE A 153 -57.44 -31.23 44.47
C PHE A 153 -57.94 -29.95 45.14
N GLY A 154 -58.88 -29.26 44.49
CA GLY A 154 -59.65 -28.18 45.10
C GLY A 154 -60.73 -28.74 46.01
N VAL A 155 -60.69 -28.42 47.29
CA VAL A 155 -61.73 -28.73 48.26
C VAL A 155 -62.53 -27.47 48.58
N VAL A 156 -63.84 -27.62 48.77
CA VAL A 156 -64.77 -26.51 49.04
C VAL A 156 -65.16 -26.59 50.51
N ASP A 157 -64.78 -25.57 51.28
CA ASP A 157 -65.21 -25.37 52.65
C ASP A 157 -66.30 -24.29 52.68
N LEU A 158 -67.35 -24.54 53.47
CA LEU A 158 -68.53 -23.68 53.56
C LEU A 158 -68.26 -22.40 54.37
N GLU A 159 -67.22 -22.36 55.20
CA GLU A 159 -66.82 -21.20 56.01
C GLU A 159 -65.58 -20.48 55.42
N GLU A 160 -64.59 -21.22 54.92
CA GLU A 160 -63.30 -20.66 54.46
C GLU A 160 -63.13 -20.56 52.93
N GLY A 161 -64.07 -21.07 52.13
CA GLY A 161 -64.03 -21.00 50.67
C GLY A 161 -63.26 -22.15 50.00
N ILE A 162 -62.72 -21.93 48.79
CA ILE A 162 -62.10 -22.98 47.98
C ILE A 162 -60.57 -22.96 48.15
N TYR A 163 -59.99 -24.04 48.68
CA TYR A 163 -58.53 -24.19 48.82
C TYR A 163 -58.03 -25.50 48.19
N ARG A 164 -56.76 -25.56 47.78
CA ARG A 164 -56.16 -26.74 47.13
C ARG A 164 -55.31 -27.55 48.11
N ILE A 165 -55.53 -28.86 48.18
CA ILE A 165 -54.76 -29.79 49.01
C ILE A 165 -54.09 -30.87 48.15
N PRO A 166 -52.88 -31.34 48.51
CA PRO A 166 -52.24 -32.45 47.81
C PRO A 166 -53.10 -33.71 47.84
N ILE A 167 -53.11 -34.48 46.74
CA ILE A 167 -53.93 -35.69 46.58
C ILE A 167 -53.71 -36.68 47.75
N ASP A 168 -52.46 -36.94 48.10
CA ASP A 168 -52.12 -37.92 49.16
C ASP A 168 -52.68 -37.51 50.53
N SER A 169 -52.66 -36.20 50.82
CA SER A 169 -53.24 -35.67 52.05
C SER A 169 -54.77 -35.68 52.02
N ALA A 170 -55.39 -35.45 50.85
CA ALA A 170 -56.83 -35.54 50.67
C ALA A 170 -57.33 -36.98 50.89
N ILE A 171 -56.67 -37.96 50.27
CA ILE A 171 -57.00 -39.39 50.42
C ILE A 171 -56.83 -39.81 51.89
N SER A 172 -55.74 -39.40 52.54
CA SER A 172 -55.53 -39.72 53.96
C SER A 172 -56.62 -39.15 54.87
N LYS A 173 -57.12 -37.94 54.59
CA LYS A 173 -58.19 -37.32 55.39
C LYS A 173 -59.54 -38.01 55.17
N ILE A 174 -59.86 -38.38 53.93
CA ILE A 174 -61.10 -39.11 53.60
C ILE A 174 -61.08 -40.54 54.14
N ALA A 175 -59.91 -41.19 54.18
CA ALA A 175 -59.79 -42.56 54.70
C ALA A 175 -59.85 -42.64 56.24
N GLN A 176 -59.74 -41.51 56.93
CA GLN A 176 -59.72 -41.42 58.39
C GLN A 176 -61.09 -41.01 58.98
N ASP A 177 -62.04 -40.63 58.12
CA ASP A 177 -63.44 -40.31 58.41
C ASP A 177 -64.35 -41.48 58.02
#